data_AF-A0A8S8Y026-F1
#
_entry.id   AF-A0A8S8Y026-F1
#
_cell.length_a   1.000
_cell.length_b   1.000
_cell.length_c   1.000
_cell.angle_alpha   90.00
_cell.angle_beta   90.00
_cell.angle_gamma   90.00
#
_symmetry.space_group_name_H-M   'P 1'
#
loop_
_entity.id
_entity.type
_entity.pdbx_description
1 polymer ?
#
loop_
_entity_poly.entity_id
_entity_poly.type
_entity_poly.pdbx_seq_one_letter_code
_entity_poly.pdbx_strand_id
1 'polypeptide(L)'
;MALLAGGGCIYYMLEDGESKGGISVDGSFEDWAGTETTLDGTDDSINGNIDIIETGITIDNVYTSFLIKTKEPMFTPADGTTVRILIDSDNNQNTGYYYPGIGADHLVEIYGEDTGTVSTAMLYSFDDSRGKDDWNGFFSLTNIKANSTSADGISTAIELQIANFDIGIDAGDGMKYLITASDSSGNMDVTNVMDLSRNEYLYEDSVTERRDIANSYRKGQLDGIDIDGDFADWNNVNQFKADSNDNDVIDSADILRFANFTDKVGETFYYINTEGNILDGTSFTSESAKNKGTSGGFDVTLGDGIDEIKYNPTTLSNKDQIFIFIDTDYDYQTGFSAGGIGAEKVIEIDGHYGLIESSTMKTYV
;
A
#
# COMPACT_ATOMS: atom_id res chain seq x y z
N MET A 1 -40.88 -15.08 25.04
CA MET A 1 -39.54 -15.29 25.61
C MET A 1 -38.89 -16.45 24.87
N ALA A 2 -37.60 -16.29 24.58
CA ALA A 2 -36.69 -17.17 23.85
C ALA A 2 -36.90 -17.20 22.33
N LEU A 3 -36.33 -16.18 21.70
CA LEU A 3 -35.83 -16.13 20.34
C LEU A 3 -34.58 -17.05 20.28
N LEU A 4 -34.61 -18.06 19.42
CA LEU A 4 -33.42 -18.79 18.98
C LEU A 4 -33.13 -18.29 17.56
N ALA A 5 -32.08 -17.50 17.42
CA ALA A 5 -31.61 -16.98 16.15
C ALA A 5 -31.08 -18.14 15.30
N GLY A 6 -31.59 -18.24 14.07
CA GLY A 6 -31.17 -19.23 13.10
C GLY A 6 -29.78 -18.91 12.56
N GLY A 7 -28.91 -19.92 12.51
CA GLY A 7 -27.79 -19.91 11.59
C GLY A 7 -28.34 -20.02 10.17
N GLY A 8 -28.31 -18.91 9.44
CA GLY A 8 -28.60 -18.90 8.02
C GLY A 8 -27.37 -19.37 7.26
N CYS A 9 -27.42 -20.58 6.72
CA CYS A 9 -26.58 -20.95 5.60
C CYS A 9 -26.91 -19.99 4.45
N ILE A 10 -25.93 -19.25 3.94
CA ILE A 10 -26.07 -18.51 2.70
C ILE A 10 -26.10 -19.55 1.57
N TYR A 11 -27.27 -19.75 0.99
CA TYR A 11 -27.40 -20.44 -0.29
C TYR A 11 -27.16 -19.39 -1.37
N TYR A 12 -26.16 -19.60 -2.22
CA TYR A 12 -26.13 -18.94 -3.53
C TYR A 12 -27.40 -19.35 -4.27
N MET A 13 -28.38 -18.44 -4.36
CA MET A 13 -29.40 -18.54 -5.39
C MET A 13 -28.72 -18.16 -6.70
N LEU A 14 -28.17 -19.17 -7.38
CA LEU A 14 -28.01 -19.10 -8.82
C LEU A 14 -29.45 -19.07 -9.36
N GLU A 15 -29.95 -17.87 -9.68
CA GLU A 15 -31.10 -17.78 -10.56
C GLU A 15 -30.71 -18.49 -11.86
N ASP A 16 -31.57 -19.40 -12.35
CA ASP A 16 -31.50 -19.99 -13.69
C ASP A 16 -31.75 -18.89 -14.74
N GLY A 17 -30.86 -17.90 -14.82
CA GLY A 17 -30.59 -17.11 -16.00
C GLY A 17 -29.60 -17.89 -16.87
N GLU A 18 -29.63 -17.69 -18.19
CA GLU A 18 -28.67 -18.30 -19.11
C GLU A 18 -27.26 -18.25 -18.51
N SER A 19 -26.56 -19.39 -18.48
CA SER A 19 -25.19 -19.43 -17.97
C SER A 19 -24.39 -18.37 -18.73
N LYS A 20 -24.06 -17.26 -18.06
CA LYS A 20 -23.16 -16.27 -18.61
C LYS A 20 -21.89 -17.02 -18.99
N GLY A 21 -21.47 -16.92 -20.25
CA GLY A 21 -20.16 -17.44 -20.64
C GLY A 21 -19.10 -16.83 -19.72
N GLY A 22 -18.10 -17.61 -19.32
CA GLY A 22 -16.95 -17.07 -18.59
C GLY A 22 -16.27 -15.97 -19.42
N ILE A 23 -15.54 -15.09 -18.75
CA ILE A 23 -14.75 -14.04 -19.41
C ILE A 23 -13.63 -14.69 -20.24
N SER A 24 -13.35 -14.15 -21.41
CA SER A 24 -12.27 -14.54 -22.32
C SER A 24 -11.36 -13.35 -22.54
N VAL A 25 -10.08 -13.48 -22.19
CA VAL A 25 -9.07 -12.43 -22.46
C VAL A 25 -8.68 -12.47 -23.95
N ASP A 26 -9.46 -11.81 -24.80
CA ASP A 26 -9.30 -11.81 -26.26
C ASP A 26 -9.43 -10.43 -26.91
N GLY A 27 -9.70 -9.38 -26.12
CA GLY A 27 -9.84 -8.01 -26.59
C GLY A 27 -11.25 -7.65 -27.07
N SER A 28 -12.20 -8.61 -27.00
CA SER A 28 -13.61 -8.37 -27.19
C SER A 28 -14.32 -8.24 -25.85
N PHE A 29 -14.52 -7.01 -25.38
CA PHE A 29 -15.17 -6.73 -24.09
C PHE A 29 -16.69 -7.00 -24.04
N GLU A 30 -17.25 -7.74 -25.01
CA GLU A 30 -18.69 -8.04 -25.09
C GLU A 30 -19.16 -9.01 -24.00
N ASP A 31 -18.28 -9.91 -23.57
CA ASP A 31 -18.54 -10.88 -22.50
C ASP A 31 -18.65 -10.23 -21.10
N TRP A 32 -18.12 -9.02 -20.94
CA TRP A 32 -18.36 -8.18 -19.77
C TRP A 32 -19.79 -7.64 -19.69
N ALA A 33 -20.59 -7.70 -20.78
CA ALA A 33 -21.96 -7.22 -20.77
C ALA A 33 -22.78 -7.86 -19.64
N GLY A 34 -23.46 -7.04 -18.85
CA GLY A 34 -24.24 -7.47 -17.69
C GLY A 34 -23.40 -7.83 -16.45
N THR A 35 -22.08 -7.68 -16.47
CA THR A 35 -21.29 -7.60 -15.23
C THR A 35 -21.50 -6.22 -14.63
N GLU A 36 -21.81 -6.14 -13.34
CA GLU A 36 -21.83 -4.88 -12.63
C GLU A 36 -20.42 -4.31 -12.49
N THR A 37 -20.26 -3.03 -12.78
CA THR A 37 -19.00 -2.29 -12.68
C THR A 37 -19.13 -1.19 -11.63
N THR A 38 -17.98 -0.76 -11.10
CA THR A 38 -17.85 0.33 -10.15
C THR A 38 -17.18 1.49 -10.87
N LEU A 39 -17.79 2.67 -10.85
CA LEU A 39 -17.15 3.88 -11.36
C LEU A 39 -16.10 4.33 -10.36
N ASP A 40 -14.94 4.73 -10.87
CA ASP A 40 -14.01 5.48 -10.03
C ASP A 40 -14.59 6.86 -9.75
N GLY A 41 -14.28 7.41 -8.58
CA GLY A 41 -14.94 8.56 -8.01
C GLY A 41 -14.72 9.86 -8.80
N THR A 42 -13.96 10.78 -8.22
CA THR A 42 -13.72 12.10 -8.81
C THR A 42 -12.78 12.00 -10.01
N ASP A 43 -13.11 12.70 -11.10
CA ASP A 43 -12.22 12.88 -12.25
C ASP A 43 -10.94 13.60 -11.78
N ASP A 44 -9.84 12.86 -11.74
CA ASP A 44 -8.57 13.37 -11.28
C ASP A 44 -7.92 14.25 -12.35
N SER A 45 -7.30 15.34 -11.92
CA SER A 45 -6.60 16.27 -12.83
C SER A 45 -5.22 15.73 -13.23
N ILE A 46 -5.16 14.47 -13.64
CA ILE A 46 -3.95 13.72 -14.03
C ILE A 46 -4.01 13.32 -15.51
N ASN A 47 -3.01 12.56 -15.97
CA ASN A 47 -2.94 12.08 -17.35
C ASN A 47 -4.02 11.01 -17.61
N GLY A 48 -4.79 11.16 -18.68
CA GLY A 48 -5.95 10.30 -18.96
C GLY A 48 -5.61 8.81 -19.17
N ASN A 49 -4.37 8.48 -19.53
CA ASN A 49 -3.93 7.09 -19.73
C ASN A 49 -3.67 6.32 -18.44
N ILE A 50 -3.67 6.98 -17.29
CA ILE A 50 -3.62 6.38 -15.95
C ILE A 50 -4.82 6.75 -15.08
N ASP A 51 -5.64 7.70 -15.50
CA ASP A 51 -6.91 8.07 -14.87
C ASP A 51 -7.94 6.94 -15.05
N ILE A 52 -8.15 6.16 -13.99
CA ILE A 52 -9.10 5.06 -13.89
C ILE A 52 -10.50 5.66 -13.75
N ILE A 53 -11.44 5.18 -14.56
CA ILE A 53 -12.82 5.70 -14.56
C ILE A 53 -13.85 4.64 -14.22
N GLU A 54 -13.49 3.36 -14.39
CA GLU A 54 -14.41 2.26 -14.18
C GLU A 54 -13.64 0.95 -13.99
N THR A 55 -14.06 0.14 -13.02
CA THR A 55 -13.51 -1.18 -12.76
C THR A 55 -14.61 -2.23 -12.67
N GLY A 56 -14.26 -3.48 -12.94
CA GLY A 56 -15.17 -4.62 -12.83
C GLY A 56 -14.44 -5.86 -12.37
N ILE A 57 -15.10 -6.67 -11.56
CA ILE A 57 -14.61 -7.98 -11.11
C ILE A 57 -15.70 -9.03 -11.26
N THR A 58 -15.30 -10.22 -11.69
CA THR A 58 -16.14 -11.43 -11.66
C THR A 58 -15.30 -12.65 -11.35
N ILE A 59 -15.92 -13.62 -10.68
CA ILE A 59 -15.27 -14.87 -10.27
C ILE A 59 -16.13 -16.02 -10.80
N ASP A 60 -15.51 -16.91 -11.55
CA ASP A 60 -16.08 -18.21 -11.91
C ASP A 60 -15.36 -19.35 -11.16
N ASN A 61 -15.62 -20.60 -11.52
CA ASN A 61 -15.04 -21.75 -10.82
C ASN A 61 -13.52 -21.90 -11.01
N VAL A 62 -12.93 -21.22 -11.99
CA VAL A 62 -11.53 -21.36 -12.40
C VAL A 62 -10.78 -20.04 -12.27
N TYR A 63 -11.41 -18.93 -12.66
CA TYR A 63 -10.76 -17.64 -12.80
C TYR A 63 -11.46 -16.53 -12.02
N THR A 64 -10.62 -15.59 -11.56
CA THR A 64 -11.01 -14.25 -11.15
C THR A 64 -10.58 -13.32 -12.28
N SER A 65 -11.53 -12.60 -12.84
CA SER A 65 -11.32 -11.71 -13.98
C SER A 65 -11.51 -10.26 -13.55
N PHE A 66 -10.61 -9.38 -14.00
CA PHE A 66 -10.73 -7.93 -13.79
C PHE A 66 -10.88 -7.19 -15.12
N LEU A 67 -11.69 -6.14 -15.09
CA LEU A 67 -11.83 -5.12 -16.12
C LEU A 67 -11.38 -3.80 -15.51
N ILE A 68 -10.51 -3.06 -16.18
CA ILE A 68 -10.10 -1.72 -15.76
C ILE A 68 -10.23 -0.82 -16.98
N LYS A 69 -10.87 0.33 -16.83
CA LYS A 69 -10.98 1.34 -17.87
C LYS A 69 -10.37 2.64 -17.41
N THR A 70 -9.63 3.27 -18.31
CA THR A 70 -9.07 4.60 -18.14
C THR A 70 -9.72 5.62 -19.06
N LYS A 71 -9.49 6.90 -18.83
CA LYS A 71 -10.03 8.00 -19.64
C LYS A 71 -9.46 8.06 -21.06
N GLU A 72 -8.19 7.69 -21.22
CA GLU A 72 -7.48 7.56 -22.50
C GLU A 72 -6.75 6.20 -22.58
N PRO A 73 -6.33 5.72 -23.77
CA PRO A 73 -5.68 4.42 -23.90
C PRO A 73 -4.40 4.26 -23.06
N MET A 74 -4.34 3.19 -22.27
CA MET A 74 -3.18 2.79 -21.45
C MET A 74 -1.96 2.44 -22.31
N PHE A 75 -0.77 2.43 -21.70
CA PHE A 75 0.48 1.93 -22.31
C PHE A 75 0.91 2.67 -23.58
N THR A 76 0.47 3.92 -23.74
CA THR A 76 0.82 4.81 -24.85
C THR A 76 2.04 5.70 -24.60
N PRO A 77 2.42 6.07 -23.36
CA PRO A 77 3.65 6.81 -23.09
C PRO A 77 4.93 5.98 -23.34
N ALA A 78 6.01 6.66 -23.74
CA ALA A 78 7.30 6.03 -24.05
C ALA A 78 8.05 5.52 -22.83
N ASP A 79 7.91 6.21 -21.70
CA ASP A 79 8.57 5.82 -20.46
C ASP A 79 7.77 4.73 -19.69
N GLY A 80 6.64 4.29 -20.27
CA GLY A 80 5.78 3.21 -19.79
C GLY A 80 4.78 3.61 -18.70
N THR A 81 3.72 2.82 -18.59
CA THR A 81 2.73 2.91 -17.50
C THR A 81 2.55 1.53 -16.86
N THR A 82 2.21 1.52 -15.57
CA THR A 82 2.03 0.31 -14.78
C THR A 82 0.63 0.28 -14.20
N VAL A 83 -0.07 -0.84 -14.33
CA VAL A 83 -1.31 -1.13 -13.61
C VAL A 83 -1.01 -2.19 -12.57
N ARG A 84 -1.46 -1.97 -11.33
CA ARG A 84 -1.29 -2.92 -10.23
C ARG A 84 -2.62 -3.24 -9.59
N ILE A 85 -2.76 -4.49 -9.14
CA ILE A 85 -3.87 -4.92 -8.28
C ILE A 85 -3.27 -5.56 -7.04
N LEU A 86 -3.47 -4.94 -5.88
CA LEU A 86 -3.21 -5.60 -4.60
C LEU A 86 -4.42 -6.43 -4.24
N ILE A 87 -4.20 -7.68 -3.84
CA ILE A 87 -5.25 -8.65 -3.51
C ILE A 87 -4.95 -9.22 -2.12
N ASP A 88 -5.89 -9.05 -1.22
CA ASP A 88 -5.99 -9.66 0.11
C ASP A 88 -6.98 -10.81 -0.03
N SER A 89 -6.45 -12.03 -0.19
CA SER A 89 -7.24 -13.21 -0.54
C SER A 89 -7.81 -13.93 0.68
N ASP A 90 -7.28 -13.66 1.87
CA ASP A 90 -7.78 -14.17 3.15
C ASP A 90 -8.63 -13.15 3.94
N ASN A 91 -8.81 -11.94 3.38
CA ASN A 91 -9.55 -10.81 3.95
C ASN A 91 -9.04 -10.40 5.35
N ASN A 92 -7.72 -10.49 5.55
CA ASN A 92 -7.07 -10.17 6.80
C ASN A 92 -5.97 -9.12 6.60
N GLN A 93 -6.28 -7.88 6.97
CA GLN A 93 -5.32 -6.77 6.95
C GLN A 93 -4.04 -6.94 7.81
N ASN A 94 -3.92 -8.05 8.55
CA ASN A 94 -2.76 -8.37 9.37
C ASN A 94 -1.85 -9.45 8.75
N THR A 95 -2.10 -9.91 7.53
CA THR A 95 -1.21 -10.75 6.71
C THR A 95 -0.71 -9.94 5.52
N GLY A 96 0.24 -10.48 4.76
CA GLY A 96 0.67 -9.86 3.51
C GLY A 96 1.36 -8.48 3.64
N TYR A 97 1.46 -7.81 2.50
CA TYR A 97 1.95 -6.43 2.39
C TYR A 97 0.87 -5.44 2.84
N TYR A 98 1.22 -4.53 3.75
CA TYR A 98 0.25 -3.64 4.38
C TYR A 98 -0.01 -2.39 3.54
N TYR A 99 -1.29 -2.17 3.23
CA TYR A 99 -1.86 -0.90 2.78
C TYR A 99 -3.10 -0.61 3.65
N PRO A 100 -3.47 0.63 3.99
CA PRO A 100 -4.59 0.87 4.89
C PRO A 100 -5.89 0.23 4.37
N GLY A 101 -6.39 -0.76 5.12
CA GLY A 101 -7.57 -1.56 4.77
C GLY A 101 -7.30 -2.90 4.07
N ILE A 102 -6.04 -3.20 3.70
CA ILE A 102 -5.62 -4.39 2.94
C ILE A 102 -4.34 -5.01 3.54
N GLY A 103 -4.32 -6.34 3.64
CA GLY A 103 -3.12 -7.15 3.84
C GLY A 103 -2.86 -7.94 2.57
N ALA A 104 -2.12 -7.37 1.62
CA ALA A 104 -2.04 -7.94 0.27
C ALA A 104 -1.15 -9.17 0.22
N ASP A 105 -1.76 -10.34 0.04
CA ASP A 105 -1.09 -11.62 -0.20
C ASP A 105 -0.54 -11.71 -1.63
N HIS A 106 -1.20 -11.02 -2.56
CA HIS A 106 -0.88 -11.07 -3.97
C HIS A 106 -0.82 -9.68 -4.61
N LEU A 107 0.04 -9.59 -5.63
CA LEU A 107 0.16 -8.42 -6.49
C LEU A 107 0.02 -8.88 -7.94
N VAL A 108 -0.95 -8.34 -8.65
CA VAL A 108 -0.94 -8.31 -10.12
C VAL A 108 -0.15 -7.08 -10.55
N GLU A 109 0.79 -7.25 -11.47
CA GLU A 109 1.48 -6.12 -12.10
C GLU A 109 1.46 -6.28 -13.62
N ILE A 110 0.96 -5.26 -14.30
CA ILE A 110 0.87 -5.16 -15.74
C ILE A 110 1.65 -3.93 -16.17
N TYR A 111 2.58 -4.12 -17.10
CA TYR A 111 3.38 -3.04 -17.66
C TYR A 111 3.22 -2.99 -19.17
N GLY A 112 3.20 -1.78 -19.73
CA GLY A 112 3.25 -1.55 -21.16
C GLY A 112 3.83 -0.16 -21.48
N GLU A 113 4.34 -0.03 -22.69
CA GLU A 113 4.98 1.21 -23.18
C GLU A 113 4.78 1.35 -24.69
N ASP A 114 4.76 2.60 -25.17
CA ASP A 114 4.83 3.07 -26.57
C ASP A 114 3.79 2.55 -27.59
N THR A 115 3.15 1.43 -27.32
CA THR A 115 2.44 0.60 -28.30
C THR A 115 0.95 0.51 -28.00
N GLY A 116 0.53 0.93 -26.80
CA GLY A 116 -0.82 0.69 -26.27
C GLY A 116 -1.12 -0.79 -26.00
N THR A 117 -0.08 -1.63 -25.96
CA THR A 117 -0.18 -3.07 -25.72
C THR A 117 0.46 -3.46 -24.40
N VAL A 118 -0.01 -4.57 -23.83
CA VAL A 118 0.58 -5.19 -22.64
C VAL A 118 1.96 -5.76 -23.00
N SER A 119 3.01 -5.25 -22.38
CA SER A 119 4.37 -5.78 -22.50
C SER A 119 4.62 -6.93 -21.53
N THR A 120 4.14 -6.81 -20.28
CA THR A 120 4.19 -7.88 -19.28
C THR A 120 2.93 -7.89 -18.42
N ALA A 121 2.53 -9.07 -17.96
CA ALA A 121 1.45 -9.25 -17.00
C ALA A 121 1.80 -10.41 -16.08
N MET A 122 2.03 -10.13 -14.81
CA MET A 122 2.56 -11.10 -13.84
C MET A 122 1.75 -11.08 -12.55
N LEU A 123 1.65 -12.25 -11.93
CA LEU A 123 1.16 -12.44 -10.57
C LEU A 123 2.36 -12.68 -9.65
N TYR A 124 2.34 -12.01 -8.50
CA TYR A 124 3.31 -12.16 -7.42
C TYR A 124 2.60 -12.63 -6.15
N SER A 125 3.33 -13.32 -5.30
CA SER A 125 2.91 -13.68 -3.94
C SER A 125 3.81 -12.97 -2.94
N PHE A 126 3.24 -12.56 -1.82
CA PHE A 126 4.01 -11.98 -0.72
C PHE A 126 4.63 -13.07 0.16
N ASP A 127 5.87 -12.88 0.60
CA ASP A 127 6.54 -13.73 1.58
C ASP A 127 6.28 -13.17 2.99
N ASP A 128 5.38 -13.80 3.75
CA ASP A 128 5.01 -13.41 5.11
C ASP A 128 6.16 -13.42 6.13
N SER A 129 7.34 -13.96 5.77
CA SER A 129 8.54 -13.83 6.62
C SER A 129 9.20 -12.46 6.51
N ARG A 130 8.80 -11.64 5.54
CA ARG A 130 9.25 -10.27 5.31
C ARG A 130 8.49 -9.28 6.19
N GLY A 131 9.05 -8.07 6.33
CA GLY A 131 8.30 -6.94 6.90
C GLY A 131 7.15 -6.56 5.96
N LYS A 132 5.98 -6.24 6.51
CA LYS A 132 4.77 -5.92 5.74
C LYS A 132 4.88 -4.63 4.90
N ASP A 133 5.95 -3.88 5.13
CA ASP A 133 6.37 -2.68 4.44
C ASP A 133 7.41 -2.95 3.35
N ASP A 134 7.89 -4.19 3.22
CA ASP A 134 8.95 -4.55 2.28
C ASP A 134 8.37 -4.83 0.90
N TRP A 135 8.47 -3.87 -0.02
CA TRP A 135 8.03 -4.07 -1.41
C TRP A 135 8.72 -5.26 -2.08
N ASN A 136 9.94 -5.61 -1.65
CA ASN A 136 10.66 -6.76 -2.17
C ASN A 136 10.22 -8.10 -1.57
N GLY A 137 9.22 -8.11 -0.68
CA GLY A 137 8.55 -9.31 -0.21
C GLY A 137 7.68 -9.98 -1.29
N PHE A 138 7.28 -9.26 -2.34
CA PHE A 138 6.61 -9.85 -3.49
C PHE A 138 7.60 -10.60 -4.39
N PHE A 139 7.43 -11.92 -4.51
CA PHE A 139 8.15 -12.77 -5.45
C PHE A 139 7.24 -13.24 -6.58
N SER A 140 7.81 -13.40 -7.78
CA SER A 140 7.03 -13.77 -8.96
C SER A 140 6.50 -15.19 -8.84
N LEU A 141 5.19 -15.35 -9.10
CA LEU A 141 4.50 -16.63 -9.07
C LEU A 141 4.31 -17.18 -10.49
N THR A 142 3.64 -16.42 -11.37
CA THR A 142 3.34 -16.84 -12.75
C THR A 142 3.02 -15.66 -13.67
N ASN A 143 3.00 -15.90 -14.97
CA ASN A 143 2.43 -14.94 -15.94
C ASN A 143 0.91 -15.08 -15.98
N ILE A 144 0.22 -13.97 -16.18
CA ILE A 144 -1.24 -13.96 -16.34
C ILE A 144 -1.62 -13.49 -17.74
N LYS A 145 -2.86 -13.79 -18.15
CA LYS A 145 -3.41 -13.26 -19.40
C LYS A 145 -3.94 -11.87 -19.15
N ALA A 146 -3.53 -10.90 -19.97
CA ALA A 146 -4.10 -9.58 -20.01
C ALA A 146 -4.13 -9.05 -21.46
N ASN A 147 -5.13 -8.24 -21.81
CA ASN A 147 -5.25 -7.62 -23.12
C ASN A 147 -5.81 -6.20 -23.02
N SER A 148 -5.13 -5.23 -23.62
CA SER A 148 -5.50 -3.80 -23.68
C SER A 148 -5.89 -3.33 -25.09
N THR A 149 -6.14 -4.26 -26.00
CA THR A 149 -6.49 -3.98 -27.40
C THR A 149 -7.86 -4.54 -27.74
N SER A 150 -8.46 -4.00 -28.79
CA SER A 150 -9.69 -4.48 -29.40
C SER A 150 -9.50 -4.76 -30.88
N ALA A 151 -10.55 -5.22 -31.56
CA ALA A 151 -10.55 -5.38 -33.02
C ALA A 151 -10.18 -4.08 -33.78
N ASP A 152 -10.40 -2.91 -33.18
CA ASP A 152 -10.14 -1.59 -33.76
C ASP A 152 -8.78 -1.00 -33.38
N GLY A 153 -7.96 -1.71 -32.56
CA GLY A 153 -6.64 -1.27 -32.12
C GLY A 153 -6.55 -1.06 -30.61
N ILE A 154 -5.76 -0.07 -30.18
CA ILE A 154 -5.59 0.26 -28.75
C ILE A 154 -6.93 0.61 -28.10
N SER A 155 -7.14 0.14 -26.87
CA SER A 155 -8.38 0.34 -26.12
C SER A 155 -8.13 1.22 -24.90
N THR A 156 -9.20 1.85 -24.39
CA THR A 156 -9.21 2.48 -23.06
C THR A 156 -9.51 1.46 -21.94
N ALA A 157 -9.70 0.18 -22.30
CA ALA A 157 -9.99 -0.90 -21.37
C ALA A 157 -8.89 -1.96 -21.42
N ILE A 158 -8.60 -2.55 -20.27
CA ILE A 158 -7.83 -3.78 -20.13
C ILE A 158 -8.68 -4.82 -19.41
N GLU A 159 -8.60 -6.07 -19.89
CA GLU A 159 -9.13 -7.23 -19.20
C GLU A 159 -8.00 -8.20 -18.86
N LEU A 160 -8.12 -8.91 -17.74
CA LEU A 160 -7.14 -9.87 -17.29
C LEU A 160 -7.77 -11.02 -16.50
N GLN A 161 -7.06 -12.13 -16.41
CA GLN A 161 -7.50 -13.33 -15.69
C GLN A 161 -6.41 -13.93 -14.81
N ILE A 162 -6.82 -14.30 -13.61
CA ILE A 162 -5.98 -14.97 -12.60
C ILE A 162 -6.66 -16.28 -12.24
N ALA A 163 -5.92 -17.39 -12.18
CA ALA A 163 -6.50 -18.66 -11.74
C ALA A 163 -6.78 -18.59 -10.23
N ASN A 164 -7.99 -18.94 -9.79
CA ASN A 164 -8.37 -18.90 -8.38
C ASN A 164 -7.46 -19.76 -7.50
N PHE A 165 -6.93 -20.86 -8.07
CA PHE A 165 -5.94 -21.71 -7.41
C PHE A 165 -4.64 -20.96 -7.05
N ASP A 166 -4.16 -20.06 -7.92
CA ASP A 166 -2.89 -19.36 -7.71
C ASP A 166 -2.99 -18.29 -6.61
N ILE A 167 -4.21 -17.78 -6.36
CA ILE A 167 -4.49 -16.75 -5.35
C ILE A 167 -5.22 -17.28 -4.12
N GLY A 168 -5.38 -18.60 -4.01
CA GLY A 168 -5.87 -19.26 -2.81
C GLY A 168 -7.28 -18.85 -2.36
N ILE A 169 -8.14 -18.37 -3.27
CA ILE A 169 -9.49 -17.93 -2.88
C ILE A 169 -10.30 -19.15 -2.41
N ASP A 170 -10.63 -19.16 -1.13
CA ASP A 170 -11.69 -20.01 -0.59
C ASP A 170 -13.00 -19.24 -0.57
N ALA A 171 -14.07 -19.87 -1.07
CA ALA A 171 -15.39 -19.25 -1.27
C ALA A 171 -16.06 -18.73 0.03
N GLY A 172 -15.42 -18.88 1.20
CA GLY A 172 -15.91 -18.46 2.51
C GLY A 172 -15.23 -17.23 3.11
N ASP A 173 -14.01 -16.88 2.70
CA ASP A 173 -13.18 -15.91 3.43
C ASP A 173 -13.39 -14.46 2.94
N GLY A 174 -13.91 -14.33 1.72
CA GLY A 174 -14.02 -13.04 1.04
C GLY A 174 -12.66 -12.60 0.51
N MET A 175 -12.67 -11.60 -0.35
CA MET A 175 -11.44 -11.00 -0.89
C MET A 175 -11.62 -9.49 -0.85
N LYS A 176 -10.52 -8.79 -0.57
CA LYS A 176 -10.40 -7.36 -0.84
C LYS A 176 -9.34 -7.10 -1.90
N TYR A 177 -9.53 -6.02 -2.64
CA TYR A 177 -8.57 -5.59 -3.64
C TYR A 177 -8.54 -4.07 -3.78
N LEU A 178 -7.43 -3.60 -4.33
CA LEU A 178 -7.18 -2.21 -4.69
C LEU A 178 -6.54 -2.19 -6.08
N ILE A 179 -6.94 -1.26 -6.93
CA ILE A 179 -6.36 -1.09 -8.26
C ILE A 179 -5.64 0.25 -8.32
N THR A 180 -4.46 0.27 -8.93
CA THR A 180 -3.70 1.50 -9.18
C THR A 180 -3.21 1.55 -10.62
N ALA A 181 -3.12 2.73 -11.19
CA ALA A 181 -2.42 2.98 -12.44
C ALA A 181 -1.41 4.11 -12.23
N SER A 182 -0.17 3.93 -12.69
CA SER A 182 0.88 4.93 -12.52
C SER A 182 1.78 5.08 -13.75
N ASP A 183 2.37 6.26 -13.89
CA ASP A 183 3.37 6.55 -14.91
C ASP A 183 4.79 6.64 -14.33
N SER A 184 5.77 6.77 -15.22
CA SER A 184 7.18 6.93 -14.86
C SER A 184 7.55 8.29 -14.25
N SER A 185 6.64 9.26 -14.27
CA SER A 185 6.83 10.61 -13.75
C SER A 185 6.32 10.76 -12.32
N GLY A 186 5.83 9.68 -11.72
CA GLY A 186 5.29 9.65 -10.36
C GLY A 186 3.81 10.05 -10.27
N ASN A 187 3.13 10.24 -11.40
CA ASN A 187 1.67 10.42 -11.37
C ASN A 187 0.99 9.06 -11.20
N MET A 188 -0.13 9.05 -10.50
CA MET A 188 -0.86 7.84 -10.19
C MET A 188 -2.34 8.12 -9.94
N ASP A 189 -3.12 7.07 -10.13
CA ASP A 189 -4.50 6.93 -9.73
C ASP A 189 -4.67 5.65 -8.90
N VAL A 190 -5.58 5.67 -7.93
CA VAL A 190 -5.81 4.62 -6.94
C VAL A 190 -7.29 4.57 -6.60
N THR A 191 -7.91 3.41 -6.79
CA THR A 191 -9.31 3.21 -6.40
C THR A 191 -9.46 3.19 -4.88
N ASN A 192 -10.69 3.22 -4.36
CA ASN A 192 -10.92 2.74 -2.99
C ASN A 192 -10.59 1.24 -2.87
N VAL A 193 -10.38 0.77 -1.63
CA VAL A 193 -10.35 -0.67 -1.35
C VAL A 193 -11.77 -1.21 -1.55
N MET A 194 -11.91 -2.30 -2.29
CA MET A 194 -13.20 -2.92 -2.57
C MET A 194 -13.22 -4.38 -2.11
N ASP A 195 -14.39 -4.88 -1.70
CA ASP A 195 -14.63 -6.30 -1.52
C ASP A 195 -15.40 -6.91 -2.70
N LEU A 196 -15.57 -8.24 -2.70
CA LEU A 196 -16.35 -8.95 -3.74
C LEU A 196 -17.84 -8.58 -3.77
N SER A 197 -18.36 -8.00 -2.69
CA SER A 197 -19.73 -7.47 -2.62
C SER A 197 -19.82 -6.02 -3.12
N ARG A 198 -18.71 -5.46 -3.64
CA ARG A 198 -18.57 -4.08 -4.12
C ARG A 198 -18.77 -3.05 -3.01
N ASN A 199 -18.53 -3.42 -1.75
CA ASN A 199 -18.44 -2.42 -0.69
C ASN A 199 -17.11 -1.68 -0.84
N GLU A 200 -17.18 -0.35 -0.78
CA GLU A 200 -16.00 0.52 -0.82
C GLU A 200 -15.55 0.86 0.60
N TYR A 201 -14.23 0.83 0.81
CA TYR A 201 -13.57 1.20 2.04
C TYR A 201 -12.60 2.34 1.73
N LEU A 202 -12.85 3.52 2.31
CA LEU A 202 -12.04 4.70 2.08
C LEU A 202 -10.68 4.54 2.76
N TYR A 203 -9.63 5.01 2.08
CA TYR A 203 -8.28 5.08 2.62
C TYR A 203 -8.25 5.87 3.94
N GLU A 204 -8.87 7.05 3.96
CA GLU A 204 -8.88 7.96 5.13
C GLU A 204 -9.58 7.35 6.35
N ASP A 205 -10.66 6.58 6.14
CA ASP A 205 -11.36 5.89 7.22
C ASP A 205 -10.46 4.79 7.82
N SER A 206 -9.78 4.02 6.95
CA SER A 206 -8.86 2.97 7.36
C SER A 206 -7.66 3.53 8.13
N VAL A 207 -7.09 4.64 7.66
CA VAL A 207 -6.02 5.35 8.37
C VAL A 207 -6.52 5.90 9.70
N THR A 208 -7.70 6.52 9.75
CA THR A 208 -8.26 7.09 10.98
C THR A 208 -8.50 6.01 12.04
N GLU A 209 -9.11 4.88 11.68
CA GLU A 209 -9.32 3.75 12.59
C GLU A 209 -7.99 3.25 13.18
N ARG A 210 -6.97 3.10 12.33
CA ARG A 210 -5.65 2.63 12.76
C ARG A 210 -4.93 3.68 13.61
N ARG A 211 -5.09 4.96 13.31
CA ARG A 211 -4.52 6.06 14.07
C ARG A 211 -5.11 6.12 15.47
N ASP A 212 -6.42 5.93 15.62
CA ASP A 212 -7.10 5.88 16.92
C ASP A 212 -6.61 4.71 17.79
N ILE A 213 -6.26 3.58 17.17
CA ILE A 213 -5.67 2.42 17.85
C ILE A 213 -4.21 2.70 18.26
N ALA A 214 -3.42 3.32 17.39
CA ALA A 214 -1.99 3.58 17.61
C ALA A 214 -1.74 4.74 18.59
N ASN A 215 -2.53 5.81 18.53
CA ASN A 215 -2.35 7.03 19.30
C ASN A 215 -3.06 6.95 20.66
N SER A 216 -2.46 6.21 21.60
CA SER A 216 -2.98 6.13 22.96
C SER A 216 -2.89 7.47 23.69
N TYR A 217 -4.01 7.98 24.19
CA TYR A 217 -4.04 9.14 25.09
C TYR A 217 -3.15 8.94 26.32
N ARG A 218 -2.26 9.90 26.62
CA ARG A 218 -1.51 9.94 27.89
C ARG A 218 -1.58 11.32 28.52
N LYS A 219 -2.19 11.38 29.71
CA LYS A 219 -2.28 12.60 30.51
C LYS A 219 -0.92 12.95 31.12
N GLY A 220 -0.45 14.18 30.91
CA GLY A 220 0.69 14.74 31.63
C GLY A 220 0.35 14.96 33.10
N GLN A 221 1.27 14.67 34.03
CA GLN A 221 0.91 14.60 35.46
C GLN A 221 0.74 15.97 36.15
N LEU A 222 1.82 16.76 36.25
CA LEU A 222 1.81 18.00 37.04
C LEU A 222 1.64 19.25 36.16
N ASP A 223 2.68 19.55 35.40
CA ASP A 223 2.75 20.56 34.36
C ASP A 223 3.21 19.95 33.03
N GLY A 224 3.08 18.61 32.93
CA GLY A 224 3.41 17.82 31.76
C GLY A 224 2.49 18.10 30.59
N ILE A 225 2.96 17.65 29.42
CA ILE A 225 2.24 17.70 28.15
C ILE A 225 1.27 16.51 28.09
N ASP A 226 0.08 16.72 27.55
CA ASP A 226 -0.82 15.63 27.21
C ASP A 226 -0.43 15.07 25.82
N ILE A 227 -0.22 13.76 25.73
CA ILE A 227 -0.02 13.09 24.44
C ILE A 227 -1.40 12.68 23.94
N ASP A 228 -2.06 13.58 23.23
CA ASP A 228 -3.44 13.43 22.79
C ASP A 228 -3.75 13.93 21.37
N GLY A 229 -2.75 14.52 20.70
CA GLY A 229 -2.88 15.08 19.35
C GLY A 229 -3.35 16.54 19.32
N ASP A 230 -3.71 17.14 20.46
CA ASP A 230 -3.91 18.59 20.58
C ASP A 230 -2.60 19.26 21.01
N PHE A 231 -1.94 19.93 20.07
CA PHE A 231 -0.63 20.54 20.31
C PHE A 231 -0.69 21.89 21.03
N ALA A 232 -1.85 22.32 21.55
CA ALA A 232 -2.01 23.63 22.16
C ALA A 232 -1.13 23.86 23.41
N ASP A 233 -0.84 22.81 24.17
CA ASP A 233 -0.04 22.82 25.40
C ASP A 233 1.45 23.13 25.13
N TRP A 234 1.97 22.79 23.96
CA TRP A 234 3.33 23.11 23.51
C TRP A 234 3.59 24.61 23.31
N ASN A 235 2.56 25.41 23.04
CA ASN A 235 2.71 26.85 22.75
C ASN A 235 3.34 27.66 23.90
N ASN A 236 3.29 27.13 25.12
CA ASN A 236 3.84 27.78 26.31
C ASN A 236 5.23 27.24 26.70
N VAL A 237 5.76 26.25 25.97
CA VAL A 237 7.08 25.67 26.24
C VAL A 237 8.16 26.60 25.68
N ASN A 238 9.00 27.14 26.58
CA ASN A 238 10.08 28.08 26.23
C ASN A 238 11.12 27.52 25.23
N GLN A 239 11.16 26.20 25.02
CA GLN A 239 12.08 25.52 24.12
C GLN A 239 11.48 25.18 22.74
N PHE A 240 10.37 25.81 22.37
CA PHE A 240 9.81 25.73 21.02
C PHE A 240 10.72 26.47 20.03
N LYS A 241 11.56 25.71 19.31
CA LYS A 241 12.57 26.25 18.39
C LYS A 241 12.18 25.98 16.95
N ALA A 242 12.46 26.94 16.08
CA ALA A 242 12.50 26.69 14.65
C ALA A 242 13.80 25.96 14.30
N ASP A 243 13.74 25.07 13.32
CA ASP A 243 14.94 24.47 12.75
C ASP A 243 15.71 25.46 11.86
N SER A 244 16.96 25.13 11.55
CA SER A 244 17.68 25.77 10.45
C SER A 244 17.08 25.33 9.13
N ASN A 245 16.88 26.28 8.20
CA ASN A 245 16.34 25.95 6.88
C ASN A 245 17.36 25.10 6.11
N ASP A 246 17.05 23.84 5.91
CA ASP A 246 17.77 22.97 4.99
C ASP A 246 17.20 23.16 3.57
N ASN A 247 18.07 23.11 2.56
CA ASN A 247 17.61 23.16 1.17
C ASN A 247 17.48 21.73 0.64
N ASP A 248 16.54 21.50 -0.26
CA ASP A 248 16.36 20.25 -1.00
C ASP A 248 15.97 19.03 -0.12
N VAL A 249 15.26 19.27 0.99
CA VAL A 249 14.62 18.23 1.81
C VAL A 249 13.16 18.10 1.38
N ILE A 250 12.61 16.88 1.39
CA ILE A 250 11.18 16.65 1.14
C ILE A 250 10.35 17.14 2.33
N ASP A 251 9.17 17.69 2.07
CA ASP A 251 8.34 18.34 3.10
C ASP A 251 8.09 17.43 4.33
N SER A 252 7.87 16.13 4.15
CA SER A 252 7.63 15.17 5.25
C SER A 252 8.86 14.91 6.13
N ALA A 253 10.06 15.24 5.65
CA ALA A 253 11.32 15.13 6.37
C ALA A 253 11.90 16.49 6.80
N ASP A 254 11.35 17.61 6.32
CA ASP A 254 11.79 18.96 6.70
C ASP A 254 11.18 19.34 8.05
N ILE A 255 12.00 19.31 9.10
CA ILE A 255 11.56 19.68 10.45
C ILE A 255 11.44 21.20 10.51
N LEU A 256 10.23 21.72 10.68
CA LEU A 256 10.04 23.15 10.90
C LEU A 256 10.34 23.55 12.34
N ARG A 257 9.92 22.70 13.29
CA ARG A 257 10.00 23.01 14.72
C ARG A 257 10.20 21.78 15.58
N PHE A 258 10.90 21.98 16.68
CA PHE A 258 11.09 20.94 17.70
C PHE A 258 11.11 21.54 19.10
N ALA A 259 10.79 20.72 20.09
CA ALA A 259 10.90 21.07 21.50
C ALA A 259 11.11 19.83 22.37
N ASN A 260 11.59 20.06 23.59
CA ASN A 260 11.43 19.10 24.66
C ASN A 260 10.98 19.84 25.93
N PHE A 261 10.33 19.11 26.82
CA PHE A 261 9.91 19.62 28.11
C PHE A 261 10.07 18.51 29.14
N THR A 262 10.69 18.80 30.29
CA THR A 262 10.70 17.86 31.43
C THR A 262 9.84 18.44 32.52
N ASP A 263 8.82 17.69 32.91
CA ASP A 263 7.86 18.13 33.91
C ASP A 263 8.42 18.03 35.33
N LYS A 264 7.64 18.49 36.31
CA LYS A 264 8.03 18.47 37.72
C LYS A 264 8.15 17.07 38.34
N VAL A 265 7.61 16.02 37.71
CA VAL A 265 7.82 14.63 38.16
C VAL A 265 9.00 13.95 37.48
N GLY A 266 9.64 14.63 36.51
CA GLY A 266 10.80 14.13 35.79
C GLY A 266 10.47 13.33 34.54
N GLU A 267 9.23 13.42 34.03
CA GLU A 267 8.87 12.88 32.72
C GLU A 267 9.30 13.87 31.64
N THR A 268 10.00 13.37 30.62
CA THR A 268 10.46 14.17 29.47
C THR A 268 9.59 13.90 28.25
N PHE A 269 9.10 14.97 27.64
CA PHE A 269 8.25 15.00 26.47
C PHE A 269 9.04 15.60 25.30
N TYR A 270 8.78 15.11 24.10
CA TYR A 270 9.40 15.58 22.86
C TYR A 270 8.33 16.00 21.85
N TYR A 271 8.63 17.04 21.09
CA TYR A 271 7.79 17.57 20.02
C TYR A 271 8.62 17.74 18.76
N ILE A 272 8.03 17.33 17.63
CA ILE A 272 8.58 17.48 16.28
C ILE A 272 7.43 17.88 15.37
N ASN A 273 7.66 18.83 14.49
CA ASN A 273 6.70 19.28 13.48
C ASN A 273 7.45 19.50 12.17
N THR A 274 6.94 18.86 11.12
CA THR A 274 7.48 18.89 9.76
C THR A 274 6.66 19.82 8.86
N GLU A 275 7.20 20.17 7.68
CA GLU A 275 6.49 20.97 6.67
C GLU A 275 5.31 20.19 6.07
N GLY A 276 5.55 18.92 5.75
CA GLY A 276 4.57 17.96 5.25
C GLY A 276 4.04 17.03 6.35
N ASN A 277 3.24 16.05 5.93
CA ASN A 277 2.72 15.01 6.82
C ASN A 277 3.88 14.19 7.39
N ILE A 278 3.95 14.10 8.72
CA ILE A 278 4.96 13.31 9.40
C ILE A 278 4.58 11.83 9.35
N LEU A 279 5.58 10.95 9.19
CA LEU A 279 5.39 9.50 9.13
C LEU A 279 4.50 9.02 7.97
N ASP A 280 4.46 9.77 6.87
CA ASP A 280 3.65 9.42 5.71
C ASP A 280 4.29 8.29 4.91
N GLY A 281 5.64 8.20 4.95
CA GLY A 281 6.45 7.21 4.24
C GLY A 281 6.38 7.35 2.72
N THR A 282 6.66 6.25 2.01
CA THR A 282 6.52 6.18 0.56
C THR A 282 5.42 5.21 0.14
N SER A 283 4.79 5.45 -1.01
CA SER A 283 3.80 4.52 -1.54
C SER A 283 4.48 3.53 -2.51
N PHE A 284 4.03 2.27 -2.52
CA PHE A 284 4.47 1.27 -3.50
C PHE A 284 4.26 1.72 -4.96
N THR A 285 3.39 2.69 -5.18
CA THR A 285 3.10 3.30 -6.47
C THR A 285 4.26 4.14 -7.03
N SER A 286 5.22 4.58 -6.20
CA SER A 286 6.46 5.22 -6.68
C SER A 286 7.48 4.23 -7.24
N GLU A 287 7.25 2.93 -7.07
CA GLU A 287 8.17 1.90 -7.54
C GLU A 287 7.97 1.63 -9.04
N SER A 288 9.08 1.49 -9.76
CA SER A 288 9.03 1.02 -11.15
C SER A 288 8.50 -0.42 -11.22
N ALA A 289 7.82 -0.77 -12.32
CA ALA A 289 7.41 -2.15 -12.56
C ALA A 289 8.59 -3.13 -12.34
N LYS A 290 8.35 -4.18 -11.54
CA LYS A 290 9.33 -5.23 -11.24
C LYS A 290 9.78 -5.95 -12.51
N ASN A 291 8.91 -6.03 -13.52
CA ASN A 291 9.24 -6.56 -14.84
C ASN A 291 8.76 -5.61 -15.96
N LYS A 292 9.67 -5.27 -16.89
CA LYS A 292 9.40 -4.43 -18.07
C LYS A 292 9.58 -5.17 -19.40
N GLY A 293 9.75 -6.50 -19.38
CA GLY A 293 9.85 -7.33 -20.59
C GLY A 293 11.17 -7.23 -21.36
N THR A 294 12.09 -6.34 -20.96
CA THR A 294 13.40 -6.11 -21.61
C THR A 294 14.54 -7.00 -21.09
N SER A 295 14.25 -7.91 -20.15
CA SER A 295 15.18 -8.95 -19.70
C SER A 295 14.59 -10.33 -19.98
N GLY A 296 15.41 -11.21 -20.58
CA GLY A 296 14.99 -12.52 -21.08
C GLY A 296 14.11 -13.28 -20.09
N GLY A 297 13.02 -13.82 -20.61
CA GLY A 297 11.93 -14.41 -19.85
C GLY A 297 12.39 -15.27 -18.68
N PHE A 298 11.92 -14.92 -17.48
CA PHE A 298 11.81 -15.87 -16.39
C PHE A 298 10.68 -16.85 -16.74
N ASP A 299 10.98 -17.79 -17.63
CA ASP A 299 10.26 -19.04 -17.72
C ASP A 299 10.82 -19.94 -16.62
N VAL A 300 10.19 -19.95 -15.45
CA VAL A 300 10.46 -20.99 -14.44
C VAL A 300 9.85 -22.28 -14.96
N THR A 301 10.51 -22.87 -15.96
CA THR A 301 10.39 -24.30 -16.20
C THR A 301 10.99 -24.97 -14.97
N LEU A 302 10.10 -25.53 -14.14
CA LEU A 302 10.44 -26.38 -12.99
C LEU A 302 11.27 -27.58 -13.50
N GLY A 303 12.58 -27.39 -13.62
CA GLY A 303 13.56 -28.44 -13.82
C GLY A 303 13.83 -29.12 -12.49
N ASP A 304 13.73 -30.44 -12.48
CA ASP A 304 14.01 -31.34 -11.35
C ASP A 304 15.25 -30.90 -10.54
N GLY A 305 15.04 -30.29 -9.37
CA GLY A 305 16.09 -29.88 -8.45
C GLY A 305 15.70 -28.69 -7.58
N ILE A 306 14.82 -28.91 -6.60
CA ILE A 306 14.43 -27.91 -5.58
C ILE A 306 15.56 -27.71 -4.57
N ASP A 307 16.55 -26.89 -4.94
CA ASP A 307 17.15 -25.97 -3.99
C ASP A 307 16.45 -24.62 -4.22
N GLU A 308 15.61 -24.23 -3.26
CA GLU A 308 14.97 -22.92 -3.18
C GLU A 308 16.05 -21.84 -3.29
N ILE A 309 16.22 -21.24 -4.47
CA ILE A 309 17.07 -20.06 -4.62
C ILE A 309 16.32 -18.93 -3.92
N LYS A 310 16.49 -18.83 -2.59
CA LYS A 310 16.13 -17.64 -1.82
C LYS A 310 17.04 -16.51 -2.28
N TYR A 311 16.69 -15.90 -3.41
CA TYR A 311 17.08 -14.53 -3.66
C TYR A 311 16.50 -13.75 -2.49
N ASN A 312 17.37 -13.27 -1.59
CA ASN A 312 16.96 -12.48 -0.45
C ASN A 312 17.22 -11.00 -0.82
N PRO A 313 16.37 -10.37 -1.66
CA PRO A 313 16.56 -8.99 -2.04
C PRO A 313 16.63 -8.11 -0.79
N THR A 314 17.41 -7.03 -0.87
CA THR A 314 17.48 -6.01 0.18
C THR A 314 16.08 -5.50 0.48
N THR A 315 15.77 -5.33 1.76
CA THR A 315 14.50 -4.75 2.20
C THR A 315 14.33 -3.37 1.56
N LEU A 316 13.18 -3.17 0.91
CA LEU A 316 12.75 -1.86 0.43
C LEU A 316 11.55 -1.44 1.27
N SER A 317 11.88 -0.93 2.46
CA SER A 317 10.89 -0.41 3.41
C SER A 317 10.37 0.91 2.89
N ASN A 318 9.08 1.15 3.12
CA ASN A 318 8.41 2.39 2.78
C ASN A 318 8.06 3.24 4.01
N LYS A 319 8.70 2.96 5.16
CA LYS A 319 8.49 3.72 6.39
C LYS A 319 9.36 4.96 6.44
N ASP A 320 8.83 5.97 7.12
CA ASP A 320 9.62 7.05 7.68
C ASP A 320 10.17 6.64 9.04
N GLN A 321 11.33 7.22 9.38
CA GLN A 321 11.99 7.00 10.66
C GLN A 321 12.37 8.33 11.30
N ILE A 322 12.05 8.46 12.59
CA ILE A 322 12.46 9.59 13.42
C ILE A 322 13.45 9.10 14.46
N PHE A 323 14.59 9.80 14.55
CA PHE A 323 15.60 9.55 15.57
C PHE A 323 15.75 10.76 16.49
N ILE A 324 15.62 10.54 17.80
CA ILE A 324 15.92 11.54 18.83
C ILE A 324 17.10 11.03 19.66
N PHE A 325 18.29 11.60 19.38
CA PHE A 325 19.50 11.28 20.13
C PHE A 325 19.58 12.09 21.43
N ILE A 326 19.88 11.40 22.53
CA ILE A 326 19.89 11.97 23.87
C ILE A 326 21.24 11.66 24.52
N ASP A 327 22.00 12.72 24.75
CA ASP A 327 23.19 12.74 25.58
C ASP A 327 22.75 13.01 27.03
N THR A 328 23.04 12.05 27.91
CA THR A 328 22.56 12.05 29.30
C THR A 328 23.63 12.44 30.31
N ASP A 329 24.90 12.36 29.93
CA ASP A 329 26.04 12.69 30.79
C ASP A 329 26.78 13.97 30.38
N TYR A 330 26.38 14.57 29.25
CA TYR A 330 26.96 15.76 28.63
C TYR A 330 28.43 15.58 28.25
N ASP A 331 28.88 14.34 28.02
CA ASP A 331 30.21 14.03 27.55
C ASP A 331 30.18 13.53 26.10
N TYR A 332 30.59 14.40 25.18
CA TYR A 332 30.65 14.08 23.76
C TYR A 332 31.61 12.92 23.40
N GLN A 333 32.42 12.45 24.35
CA GLN A 333 33.36 11.34 24.15
C GLN A 333 32.75 9.97 24.49
N THR A 334 31.60 9.92 25.16
CA THR A 334 30.85 8.70 25.47
C THR A 334 29.65 8.55 24.51
N GLY A 335 29.05 7.37 24.44
CA GLY A 335 27.86 7.17 23.59
C GLY A 335 28.10 7.14 22.07
N PHE A 336 26.99 7.21 21.31
CA PHE A 336 26.98 7.29 19.86
C PHE A 336 27.26 8.72 19.39
N SER A 337 28.32 8.92 18.61
CA SER A 337 28.70 10.24 18.09
C SER A 337 27.73 10.71 16.99
N ALA A 338 26.88 11.70 17.29
CA ALA A 338 25.97 12.33 16.34
C ALA A 338 25.91 13.85 16.58
N GLY A 339 26.02 14.67 15.53
CA GLY A 339 25.81 16.12 15.65
C GLY A 339 26.70 16.87 16.67
N GLY A 340 27.83 16.29 17.08
CA GLY A 340 28.71 16.85 18.12
C GLY A 340 28.37 16.46 19.56
N ILE A 341 27.38 15.57 19.77
CA ILE A 341 27.07 14.96 21.07
C ILE A 341 27.48 13.48 21.11
N GLY A 342 27.59 12.97 22.33
CA GLY A 342 27.78 11.58 22.66
C GLY A 342 26.47 11.00 23.18
N ALA A 343 25.68 10.33 22.35
CA ALA A 343 24.33 9.92 22.73
C ALA A 343 24.32 8.54 23.41
N GLU A 344 24.01 8.47 24.70
CA GLU A 344 23.79 7.19 25.40
C GLU A 344 22.44 6.57 25.03
N LYS A 345 21.47 7.37 24.61
CA LYS A 345 20.13 6.91 24.29
C LYS A 345 19.68 7.45 22.94
N VAL A 346 18.84 6.67 22.27
CA VAL A 346 18.11 7.11 21.08
C VAL A 346 16.65 6.68 21.21
N ILE A 347 15.72 7.58 20.89
CA ILE A 347 14.33 7.21 20.63
C ILE A 347 14.22 7.04 19.12
N GLU A 348 13.74 5.87 18.70
CA GLU A 348 13.46 5.52 17.32
C GLU A 348 11.97 5.33 17.17
N ILE A 349 11.38 6.08 16.24
CA ILE A 349 9.97 5.98 15.88
C ILE A 349 9.90 5.62 14.41
N ASP A 350 9.23 4.51 14.11
CA ASP A 350 8.93 4.11 12.74
C ASP A 350 7.45 4.33 12.47
N GLY A 351 7.13 4.81 11.29
CA GLY A 351 5.76 5.01 10.89
C GLY A 351 5.55 5.10 9.39
N HIS A 352 4.29 4.94 8.99
CA HIS A 352 3.87 4.93 7.60
C HIS A 352 2.39 5.32 7.51
N TYR A 353 1.95 6.00 6.43
CA TYR A 353 0.58 6.51 6.28
C TYR A 353 0.11 7.44 7.42
N GLY A 354 1.04 8.14 8.06
CA GLY A 354 0.79 8.97 9.24
C GLY A 354 0.41 8.15 10.49
N LEU A 355 0.81 6.87 10.54
CA LEU A 355 0.61 5.95 11.66
C LEU A 355 1.94 5.65 12.33
N ILE A 356 1.99 5.72 13.66
CA ILE A 356 3.14 5.22 14.43
C ILE A 356 3.01 3.70 14.52
N GLU A 357 3.98 2.98 13.96
CA GLU A 357 4.04 1.52 14.05
C GLU A 357 4.95 1.05 15.20
N SER A 358 6.00 1.82 15.48
CA SER A 358 7.01 1.50 16.48
C SER A 358 7.48 2.77 17.17
N SER A 359 7.66 2.72 18.49
CA SER A 359 8.29 3.79 19.27
C SER A 359 9.11 3.15 20.38
N THR A 360 10.42 3.16 20.23
CA THR A 360 11.34 2.43 21.11
C THR A 360 12.50 3.31 21.56
N MET A 361 12.88 3.19 22.84
CA MET A 361 14.11 3.80 23.35
C MET A 361 15.19 2.73 23.43
N LYS A 362 16.31 2.99 22.75
CA LYS A 362 17.50 2.13 22.75
C LYS A 362 18.62 2.79 23.54
N THR A 363 19.52 1.99 24.09
CA THR A 363 20.70 2.47 24.83
C THR A 363 21.96 2.01 24.10
N TYR A 364 22.89 2.92 23.92
CA TYR A 364 24.20 2.64 23.34
C TYR A 364 25.01 1.76 24.30
N VAL A 365 25.62 0.69 23.78
CA VAL A 365 26.35 -0.34 24.56
C VAL A 365 27.82 -0.41 24.22
#